data_AF-A0A8D2G411-F1
#
_entry.id   AF-A0A8D2G411-F1
#
_cell.length_a   1.000
_cell.length_b   1.000
_cell.length_c   1.000
_cell.angle_alpha   90.00
_cell.angle_beta   90.00
_cell.angle_gamma   90.00
#
_symmetry.space_group_name_H-M   'P 1'
#
loop_
_entity.id
_entity.type
_entity.pdbx_description
1 polymer ?
#
loop_
_entity_poly.entity_id
_entity_poly.type
_entity_poly.pdbx_seq_one_letter_code
_entity_poly.pdbx_strand_id
1 'polypeptide(L)'
;MKCPQSCERMKMSFGLTFKSAKGHWIANPSWQCSKASIGLFVPASPPLDPEKVKELQRFITLSKRLLVMTGAGISTESGIPDYRSEKVGLYARTDRRPIQHGDFVRSAPIRQRYWARNFVGWPQFSSHQPNPAHWALSTWEKLGKLYWLVTQNVDALHTKAGSRRLTELHGCMHRVLCLDCGEQTPRGVLQERFQVLNPTWSAEAYGLAPDGDVFLSEEQVRSFQVPSCVQCGGHLKPDVVFFGDTVNPDKVDFVHKRVKEADSLLVVGSSLQVSDLARVVTAPCAGLGVLERPPVWFNFF
;
A
#
# COMPACT_ATOMS: atom_id res chain seq x y z
N MET A 1 52.90 2.49 32.98
CA MET A 1 52.04 3.71 33.00
C MET A 1 51.13 3.63 31.78
N LYS A 2 49.91 3.09 31.95
CA LYS A 2 48.60 3.80 32.04
C LYS A 2 48.14 4.47 30.73
N CYS A 3 47.18 3.79 30.11
CA CYS A 3 46.22 4.26 29.10
C CYS A 3 45.28 5.34 29.69
N PRO A 4 44.70 6.21 28.86
CA PRO A 4 43.33 6.67 29.05
C PRO A 4 42.41 6.19 27.92
N GLN A 5 41.35 5.53 28.35
CA GLN A 5 40.15 5.17 27.60
C GLN A 5 39.26 6.41 27.43
N SER A 6 38.58 6.53 26.29
CA SER A 6 37.11 6.67 26.27
C SER A 6 36.56 6.49 24.86
N CYS A 7 36.01 5.29 24.64
CA CYS A 7 35.05 4.98 23.59
C CYS A 7 33.67 5.32 24.16
N GLU A 8 33.05 6.41 23.73
CA GLU A 8 31.67 6.73 24.15
C GLU A 8 30.68 5.85 23.39
N ARG A 9 30.29 4.75 24.05
CA ARG A 9 29.05 4.01 23.75
C ARG A 9 27.86 4.86 24.21
N MET A 10 27.10 5.42 23.26
CA MET A 10 25.78 5.96 23.56
C MET A 10 24.82 4.80 23.88
N LYS A 11 24.64 4.51 25.17
CA LYS A 11 23.58 3.61 25.65
C LYS A 11 22.24 4.36 25.60
N MET A 12 21.37 4.00 24.66
CA MET A 12 19.94 4.35 24.73
C MET A 12 19.26 3.35 25.66
N SER A 13 19.12 3.71 26.93
CA SER A 13 18.31 2.94 27.90
C SER A 13 16.83 3.19 27.64
N PHE A 14 16.14 2.22 27.03
CA PHE A 14 14.69 2.16 26.97
C PHE A 14 14.13 1.65 28.30
N GLY A 15 13.56 2.54 29.09
CA GLY A 15 12.78 2.19 30.28
C GLY A 15 11.31 2.52 30.05
N LEU A 16 10.48 1.49 29.84
CA LEU A 16 9.02 1.60 29.94
C LEU A 16 8.63 1.32 31.40
N THR A 17 8.24 2.34 32.14
CA THR A 17 7.59 2.17 33.45
C THR A 17 6.09 2.00 33.24
N PHE A 18 5.59 0.78 33.47
CA PHE A 18 4.17 0.48 33.49
C PHE A 18 3.61 0.69 34.90
N LYS A 19 2.69 1.63 35.07
CA LYS A 19 1.82 1.69 36.26
C LYS A 19 0.37 1.47 35.84
N SER A 20 -0.22 0.43 36.41
CA SER A 20 -1.66 0.16 36.37
C SER A 20 -2.36 1.00 37.44
N ALA A 21 -3.25 1.90 37.01
CA ALA A 21 -4.47 2.24 37.75
C ALA A 21 -5.40 3.11 36.86
N LYS A 22 -6.64 2.64 36.68
CA LYS A 22 -7.82 3.36 36.17
C LYS A 22 -7.81 3.80 34.69
N GLY A 23 -8.07 2.83 33.80
CA GLY A 23 -9.16 2.94 32.81
C GLY A 23 -9.21 4.11 31.82
N HIS A 24 -8.09 4.72 31.41
CA HIS A 24 -8.05 5.64 30.27
C HIS A 24 -6.88 5.28 29.35
N TRP A 25 -7.21 4.96 28.10
CA TRP A 25 -6.24 4.69 27.04
C TRP A 25 -5.78 6.03 26.46
N ILE A 26 -4.57 6.46 26.80
CA ILE A 26 -3.91 7.59 26.14
C ILE A 26 -2.71 7.03 25.39
N ALA A 27 -2.84 6.90 24.07
CA ALA A 27 -1.70 6.67 23.21
C ALA A 27 -1.02 8.03 22.99
N ASN A 28 0.21 8.19 23.48
CA ASN A 28 1.07 9.31 23.10
C ASN A 28 1.95 8.87 21.94
N PRO A 29 1.71 9.34 20.70
CA PRO A 29 2.57 9.03 19.58
C PRO A 29 3.57 10.19 19.45
N SER A 30 4.76 10.06 20.05
CA SER A 30 5.89 10.91 19.68
C SER A 30 6.47 10.41 18.36
N TRP A 31 5.72 10.54 17.27
CA TRP A 31 6.20 10.28 15.91
C TRP A 31 6.41 11.62 15.23
N GLN A 32 7.69 12.02 15.08
CA GLN A 32 8.04 13.16 14.24
C GLN A 32 7.83 12.76 12.78
N CYS A 33 6.64 13.06 12.25
CA CYS A 33 6.35 12.97 10.83
C CYS A 33 7.02 14.16 10.10
N SER A 34 7.78 13.89 9.05
CA SER A 34 8.43 14.91 8.22
C SER A 34 7.38 15.83 7.59
N LYS A 35 7.46 17.13 7.88
CA LYS A 35 6.47 18.19 7.55
C LYS A 35 6.20 18.47 6.06
N ALA A 36 6.74 17.73 5.10
CA ALA A 36 6.80 18.20 3.71
C ALA A 36 5.59 17.83 2.81
N SER A 37 4.60 17.06 3.26
CA SER A 37 3.53 16.58 2.34
C SER A 37 2.16 16.34 2.97
N ILE A 38 1.94 16.78 4.22
CA ILE A 38 0.69 16.50 4.94
C ILE A 38 -0.47 17.19 4.21
N GLY A 39 -1.35 16.37 3.60
CA GLY A 39 -2.62 16.81 3.06
C GLY A 39 -2.72 16.97 1.54
N LEU A 40 -1.63 16.83 0.76
CA LEU A 40 -1.69 17.05 -0.71
C LEU A 40 -2.68 16.11 -1.42
N PHE A 41 -2.80 14.88 -0.93
CA PHE A 41 -3.62 13.83 -1.54
C PHE A 41 -4.84 13.45 -0.69
N VAL A 42 -5.02 14.09 0.45
CA VAL A 42 -6.16 13.84 1.33
C VAL A 42 -7.36 14.64 0.81
N PRO A 43 -8.49 14.00 0.44
CA PRO A 43 -9.67 14.74 0.01
C PRO A 43 -10.25 15.58 1.15
N ALA A 44 -10.96 16.64 0.80
CA ALA A 44 -11.72 17.41 1.77
C ALA A 44 -12.76 16.51 2.47
N SER A 45 -12.87 16.64 3.79
CA SER A 45 -13.81 15.91 4.63
C SER A 45 -14.54 16.89 5.54
N PRO A 46 -15.83 16.68 5.85
CA PRO A 46 -16.45 17.38 6.98
C PRO A 46 -15.73 17.03 8.29
N PRO A 47 -15.86 17.86 9.34
CA PRO A 47 -15.32 17.55 10.66
C PRO A 47 -15.84 16.20 11.19
N LEU A 48 -15.02 15.51 11.98
CA LEU A 48 -15.40 14.27 12.64
C LEU A 48 -16.69 14.42 13.45
N ASP A 49 -17.65 13.54 13.18
CA ASP A 49 -18.84 13.37 14.00
C ASP A 49 -18.51 12.46 15.21
N PRO A 50 -18.55 12.98 16.46
CA PRO A 50 -18.24 12.20 17.64
C PRO A 50 -19.12 10.96 17.83
N GLU A 51 -20.38 11.00 17.37
CA GLU A 51 -21.28 9.85 17.46
C GLU A 51 -20.87 8.75 16.49
N LYS A 52 -20.43 9.11 15.28
CA LYS A 52 -19.85 8.15 14.32
C LYS A 52 -18.59 7.49 14.87
N VAL A 53 -17.73 8.23 15.56
CA VAL A 53 -16.55 7.66 16.23
C VAL A 53 -16.94 6.67 17.31
N LYS A 54 -17.96 6.98 18.13
CA LYS A 54 -18.48 6.06 19.16
C LYS A 54 -19.11 4.81 18.55
N GLU A 55 -19.88 4.95 17.45
CA GLU A 55 -20.44 3.83 16.70
C GLU A 55 -19.34 2.88 16.21
N LEU A 56 -18.28 3.43 15.60
CA LEU A 56 -17.14 2.66 15.12
C LEU A 56 -16.39 1.99 16.27
N GLN A 57 -16.14 2.71 17.38
CA GLN A 57 -15.52 2.13 18.57
C GLN A 57 -16.33 0.95 19.11
N ARG A 58 -17.67 1.08 19.16
CA ARG A 58 -18.56 0.00 19.61
C ARG A 58 -18.50 -1.18 18.64
N PHE A 59 -18.57 -0.94 17.34
CA PHE A 59 -18.45 -1.99 16.30
C PHE A 59 -17.16 -2.77 16.45
N ILE A 60 -16.02 -2.07 16.54
CA ILE A 60 -14.72 -2.69 16.75
C ILE A 60 -14.75 -3.47 18.06
N THR A 61 -15.16 -2.86 19.18
CA THR A 61 -15.14 -3.48 20.51
C THR A 61 -15.91 -4.81 20.55
N LEU A 62 -17.07 -4.88 19.90
CA LEU A 62 -17.92 -6.08 19.87
C LEU A 62 -17.40 -7.22 18.98
N SER A 63 -16.62 -6.91 17.94
CA SER A 63 -16.07 -7.93 17.04
C SER A 63 -15.02 -8.80 17.73
N LYS A 64 -15.07 -10.12 17.53
CA LYS A 64 -14.04 -11.06 17.98
C LYS A 64 -13.12 -11.48 16.85
N ARG A 65 -13.59 -11.42 15.60
CA ARG A 65 -12.82 -11.76 14.40
C ARG A 65 -13.00 -10.68 13.34
N LEU A 66 -12.40 -9.52 13.60
CA LEU A 66 -12.49 -8.36 12.72
C LEU A 66 -11.63 -8.56 11.47
N LEU A 67 -12.25 -8.66 10.30
CA LEU A 67 -11.55 -8.55 9.03
C LEU A 67 -11.51 -7.09 8.59
N VAL A 68 -10.34 -6.63 8.17
CA VAL A 68 -10.15 -5.26 7.67
C VAL A 68 -9.78 -5.31 6.20
N MET A 69 -10.40 -4.44 5.42
CA MET A 69 -10.15 -4.29 4.01
C MET A 69 -9.73 -2.86 3.69
N THR A 70 -8.57 -2.68 3.07
CA THR A 70 -8.03 -1.34 2.80
C THR A 70 -7.88 -1.05 1.32
N GLY A 71 -8.03 0.22 0.96
CA GLY A 71 -7.75 0.76 -0.37
C GLY A 71 -6.83 1.98 -0.33
N ALA A 72 -6.63 2.60 -1.49
CA ALA A 72 -5.61 3.64 -1.67
C ALA A 72 -5.79 4.86 -0.75
N GLY A 73 -7.03 5.14 -0.31
CA GLY A 73 -7.34 6.23 0.61
C GLY A 73 -6.55 6.16 1.92
N ILE A 74 -6.26 4.95 2.43
CA ILE A 74 -5.47 4.79 3.67
C ILE A 74 -4.03 5.29 3.53
N SER A 75 -3.50 5.41 2.31
CA SER A 75 -2.12 5.80 2.02
C SER A 75 -1.97 7.27 1.62
N THR A 76 -3.07 8.02 1.55
CA THR A 76 -3.07 9.45 1.19
C THR A 76 -2.28 10.33 2.16
N GLU A 77 -2.42 10.06 3.46
CA GLU A 77 -1.63 10.71 4.53
C GLU A 77 -0.15 10.33 4.48
N SER A 78 0.19 9.22 3.84
CA SER A 78 1.58 8.82 3.61
C SER A 78 2.20 9.53 2.41
N GLY A 79 1.49 10.43 1.74
CA GLY A 79 1.98 11.14 0.54
C GLY A 79 1.83 10.34 -0.75
N ILE A 80 1.04 9.26 -0.75
CA ILE A 80 0.73 8.49 -1.95
C ILE A 80 -0.66 8.88 -2.44
N PRO A 81 -0.84 9.33 -3.70
CA PRO A 81 -2.17 9.67 -4.19
C PRO A 81 -3.10 8.46 -4.21
N ASP A 82 -4.40 8.72 -4.19
CA ASP A 82 -5.40 7.71 -4.53
C ASP A 82 -5.76 7.79 -6.02
N TYR A 83 -6.65 6.91 -6.49
CA TYR A 83 -7.09 6.91 -7.89
C TYR A 83 -8.27 7.85 -8.15
N ARG A 84 -9.20 7.98 -7.19
CA ARG A 84 -10.59 8.41 -7.47
C ARG A 84 -11.10 9.56 -6.62
N SER A 85 -10.37 9.99 -5.60
CA SER A 85 -10.82 11.10 -4.75
C SER A 85 -11.09 12.33 -5.61
N GLU A 86 -12.19 13.02 -5.31
CA GLU A 86 -12.56 14.22 -6.03
C GLU A 86 -11.44 15.25 -5.91
N LYS A 87 -11.08 15.90 -7.03
CA LYS A 87 -10.02 16.93 -7.15
C LYS A 87 -8.58 16.46 -6.92
N VAL A 88 -8.34 15.44 -6.10
CA VAL A 88 -6.98 14.99 -5.69
C VAL A 88 -6.60 13.58 -6.16
N GLY A 89 -7.56 12.78 -6.63
CA GLY A 89 -7.30 11.48 -7.20
C GLY A 89 -6.67 11.55 -8.59
N LEU A 90 -5.91 10.51 -8.95
CA LEU A 90 -5.20 10.44 -10.23
C LEU A 90 -6.12 10.71 -11.43
N TYR A 91 -7.31 10.12 -11.45
CA TYR A 91 -8.26 10.27 -12.57
C TYR A 91 -8.96 11.63 -12.59
N ALA A 92 -9.04 12.32 -11.44
CA ALA A 92 -9.58 13.67 -11.38
C ALA A 92 -8.53 14.72 -11.81
N ARG A 93 -7.24 14.43 -11.60
CA ARG A 93 -6.14 15.36 -11.92
C ARG A 93 -5.48 15.12 -13.28
N THR A 94 -5.69 13.96 -13.90
CA THR A 94 -4.94 13.56 -15.10
C THR A 94 -5.75 12.66 -16.03
N ASP A 95 -5.44 12.72 -17.33
CA ASP A 95 -5.93 11.75 -18.34
C ASP A 95 -5.17 10.42 -18.32
N ARG A 96 -4.37 10.15 -17.27
CA ARG A 96 -3.60 8.91 -17.19
C ARG A 96 -4.53 7.71 -17.19
N ARG A 97 -4.20 6.76 -18.05
CA ARG A 97 -4.86 5.46 -18.10
C ARG A 97 -3.89 4.41 -17.59
N PRO A 98 -4.37 3.47 -16.77
CA PRO A 98 -3.53 2.40 -16.27
C PRO A 98 -3.10 1.49 -17.43
N ILE A 99 -1.92 0.89 -17.28
CA ILE A 99 -1.40 -0.07 -18.24
C ILE A 99 -2.28 -1.33 -18.30
N GLN A 100 -2.55 -1.81 -19.51
CA GLN A 100 -3.25 -3.07 -19.72
C GLN A 100 -2.26 -4.24 -19.70
N HIS A 101 -2.63 -5.33 -19.02
CA HIS A 101 -1.83 -6.53 -18.92
C HIS A 101 -1.41 -7.07 -20.29
N GLY A 102 -2.39 -7.22 -21.19
CA GLY A 102 -2.12 -7.73 -22.53
C GLY A 102 -1.12 -6.88 -23.32
N ASP A 103 -1.15 -5.56 -23.14
CA ASP A 103 -0.24 -4.65 -23.84
C ASP A 103 1.18 -4.74 -23.28
N PHE A 104 1.32 -4.83 -21.96
CA PHE A 104 2.61 -5.07 -21.32
C PHE A 104 3.23 -6.40 -21.78
N VAL A 105 2.45 -7.48 -21.80
CA VAL A 105 2.95 -8.81 -22.19
C VAL A 105 3.37 -8.84 -23.67
N ARG A 106 2.59 -8.23 -24.57
CA ARG A 106 2.82 -8.34 -26.01
C ARG A 106 3.83 -7.34 -26.58
N SER A 107 4.03 -6.19 -25.96
CA SER A 107 4.78 -5.09 -26.58
C SER A 107 6.04 -4.70 -25.80
N ALA A 108 7.22 -4.95 -26.40
CA ALA A 108 8.50 -4.56 -25.84
C ALA A 108 8.63 -3.02 -25.64
N PRO A 109 8.19 -2.16 -26.60
CA PRO A 109 8.17 -0.70 -26.36
C PRO A 109 7.30 -0.29 -25.17
N ILE A 110 6.17 -0.97 -24.93
CA ILE A 110 5.31 -0.67 -23.78
C ILE A 110 5.99 -1.10 -22.47
N ARG A 111 6.67 -2.25 -22.44
CA ARG A 111 7.48 -2.65 -21.28
C ARG A 111 8.61 -1.66 -21.00
N GLN A 112 9.30 -1.23 -22.05
CA GLN A 112 10.36 -0.22 -21.97
C GLN A 112 9.84 1.07 -21.32
N ARG A 113 8.71 1.59 -21.82
CA ARG A 113 8.05 2.78 -21.28
C ARG A 113 7.63 2.60 -19.83
N TYR A 114 6.99 1.48 -19.51
CA TYR A 114 6.58 1.18 -18.15
C TYR A 114 7.77 1.18 -17.18
N TRP A 115 8.83 0.44 -17.53
CA TRP A 115 9.99 0.29 -16.67
C TRP A 115 10.83 1.56 -16.56
N ALA A 116 10.94 2.36 -17.61
CA ALA A 116 11.60 3.68 -17.55
C ALA A 116 10.89 4.60 -16.55
N ARG A 117 9.55 4.68 -16.64
CA ARG A 117 8.74 5.50 -15.72
C ARG A 117 8.84 4.98 -14.29
N ASN A 118 8.70 3.67 -14.11
CA ASN A 118 8.84 3.04 -12.80
C ASN A 118 10.25 3.22 -12.20
N PHE A 119 11.30 3.18 -13.01
CA PHE A 119 12.68 3.39 -12.58
C PHE A 119 12.88 4.78 -11.97
N VAL A 120 12.33 5.82 -12.61
CA VAL A 120 12.41 7.20 -12.11
C VAL A 120 11.55 7.39 -10.87
N GLY A 121 10.33 6.82 -10.84
CA GLY A 121 9.42 6.96 -9.70
C GLY A 121 9.83 6.16 -8.46
N TRP A 122 10.60 5.08 -8.63
CA TRP A 122 10.91 4.12 -7.57
C TRP A 122 11.57 4.71 -6.31
N PRO A 123 12.60 5.59 -6.39
CA PRO A 123 13.23 6.15 -5.20
C PRO A 123 12.24 6.91 -4.32
N GLN A 124 11.37 7.73 -4.92
CA GLN A 124 10.33 8.44 -4.18
C GLN A 124 9.28 7.45 -3.66
N PHE A 125 8.74 6.58 -4.52
CA PHE A 125 7.68 5.65 -4.15
C PHE A 125 8.07 4.73 -2.98
N SER A 126 9.25 4.13 -3.05
CA SER A 126 9.76 3.20 -2.04
C SER A 126 10.09 3.87 -0.70
N SER A 127 10.35 5.18 -0.70
CA SER A 127 10.70 5.95 0.51
C SER A 127 9.50 6.23 1.44
N HIS A 128 8.27 6.15 0.94
CA HIS A 128 7.07 6.43 1.73
C HIS A 128 6.98 5.52 2.95
N GLN A 129 6.55 6.12 4.05
CA GLN A 129 6.40 5.46 5.34
C GLN A 129 4.93 5.21 5.67
N PRO A 130 4.63 4.22 6.52
CA PRO A 130 3.29 4.06 7.05
C PRO A 130 2.83 5.32 7.80
N ASN A 131 1.53 5.42 8.05
CA ASN A 131 0.91 6.51 8.80
C ASN A 131 0.12 5.94 10.00
N PRO A 132 -0.50 6.79 10.86
CA PRO A 132 -1.24 6.35 12.04
C PRO A 132 -2.26 5.24 11.79
N ALA A 133 -2.99 5.26 10.65
CA ALA A 133 -3.95 4.21 10.33
C ALA A 133 -3.28 2.83 10.15
N HIS A 134 -2.14 2.79 9.45
CA HIS A 134 -1.38 1.54 9.26
C HIS A 134 -0.85 0.99 10.60
N TRP A 135 -0.27 1.85 11.44
CA TRP A 135 0.25 1.43 12.75
C TRP A 135 -0.87 1.01 13.71
N ALA A 136 -2.03 1.64 13.64
CA ALA A 136 -3.20 1.26 14.42
C ALA A 136 -3.66 -0.16 14.06
N LEU A 137 -3.77 -0.48 12.77
CA LEU A 137 -4.15 -1.81 12.30
C LEU A 137 -3.12 -2.89 12.66
N SER A 138 -1.82 -2.59 12.50
CA SER A 138 -0.72 -3.46 12.96
C SER A 138 -0.77 -3.68 14.48
N THR A 139 -1.13 -2.66 15.26
CA THR A 139 -1.30 -2.77 16.72
C THR A 139 -2.51 -3.62 17.08
N TRP A 140 -3.64 -3.46 16.38
CA TRP A 140 -4.82 -4.30 16.59
C TRP A 140 -4.54 -5.78 16.27
N GLU A 141 -3.70 -6.07 15.28
CA GLU A 141 -3.24 -7.43 15.01
C GLU A 141 -2.44 -8.00 16.20
N LYS A 142 -1.46 -7.23 16.72
CA LYS A 142 -0.63 -7.64 17.87
C LYS A 142 -1.45 -7.87 19.14
N LEU A 143 -2.53 -7.12 19.32
CA LEU A 143 -3.48 -7.27 20.42
C LEU A 143 -4.51 -8.39 20.20
N GLY A 144 -4.44 -9.11 19.08
CA GLY A 144 -5.37 -10.18 18.73
C GLY A 144 -6.76 -9.71 18.32
N LYS A 145 -6.94 -8.41 18.10
CA LYS A 145 -8.23 -7.80 17.73
C LYS A 145 -8.52 -7.92 16.24
N LEU A 146 -7.50 -7.75 15.40
CA LEU A 146 -7.59 -7.91 13.96
C LEU A 146 -7.41 -9.39 13.59
N TYR A 147 -8.42 -9.95 12.93
CA TYR A 147 -8.40 -11.32 12.46
C TYR A 147 -7.55 -11.48 11.20
N TRP A 148 -7.84 -10.66 10.18
CA TRP A 148 -7.11 -10.68 8.91
C TRP A 148 -7.22 -9.31 8.22
N LEU A 149 -6.16 -8.90 7.52
CA LEU A 149 -6.11 -7.68 6.73
C LEU A 149 -6.00 -8.03 5.25
N VAL A 150 -6.87 -7.46 4.43
CA VAL A 150 -6.83 -7.54 2.97
C VAL A 150 -6.58 -6.15 2.43
N THR A 151 -5.54 -5.95 1.63
CA THR A 151 -5.27 -4.65 1.00
C THR A 151 -5.33 -4.75 -0.52
N GLN A 152 -5.94 -3.73 -1.13
CA GLN A 152 -5.88 -3.47 -2.57
C GLN A 152 -4.57 -2.78 -2.98
N ASN A 153 -3.86 -2.20 -2.01
CA ASN A 153 -2.71 -1.35 -2.28
C ASN A 153 -1.49 -2.21 -2.58
N VAL A 154 -0.62 -1.65 -3.42
CA VAL A 154 0.62 -2.27 -3.88
C VAL A 154 1.87 -1.57 -3.30
N ASP A 155 1.68 -0.75 -2.26
CA ASP A 155 2.64 0.20 -1.69
C ASP A 155 3.54 -0.36 -0.56
N ALA A 156 3.27 -1.60 -0.13
CA ALA A 156 3.93 -2.27 0.99
C ALA A 156 3.78 -1.57 2.36
N LEU A 157 2.93 -0.55 2.53
CA LEU A 157 2.88 0.23 3.78
C LEU A 157 2.37 -0.58 4.98
N HIS A 158 1.44 -1.52 4.76
CA HIS A 158 1.04 -2.48 5.81
C HIS A 158 2.19 -3.38 6.25
N THR A 159 2.97 -3.88 5.29
CA THR A 159 4.16 -4.67 5.56
C THR A 159 5.20 -3.85 6.34
N LYS A 160 5.46 -2.59 5.93
CA LYS A 160 6.35 -1.66 6.64
C LYS A 160 5.84 -1.32 8.05
N ALA A 161 4.51 -1.29 8.27
CA ALA A 161 3.92 -1.10 9.60
C ALA A 161 4.02 -2.35 10.50
N GLY A 162 4.44 -3.49 9.95
CA GLY A 162 4.63 -4.74 10.68
C GLY A 162 3.39 -5.63 10.77
N SER A 163 2.37 -5.41 9.92
CA SER A 163 1.24 -6.32 9.78
C SER A 163 1.72 -7.66 9.19
N ARG A 164 1.28 -8.79 9.77
CA ARG A 164 1.67 -10.14 9.33
C ARG A 164 0.49 -10.96 8.83
N ARG A 165 -0.71 -10.72 9.36
CA ARG A 165 -1.96 -11.33 8.88
C ARG A 165 -2.51 -10.55 7.69
N LEU A 166 -1.75 -10.57 6.60
CA LEU A 166 -1.93 -9.68 5.45
C LEU A 166 -2.14 -10.48 4.17
N THR A 167 -3.12 -10.07 3.36
CA THR A 167 -3.22 -10.45 1.95
C THR A 167 -3.16 -9.20 1.08
N GLU A 168 -2.10 -9.08 0.30
CA GLU A 168 -1.96 -8.09 -0.77
C GLU A 168 -2.69 -8.62 -2.02
N LEU A 169 -3.95 -8.23 -2.18
CA LEU A 169 -4.83 -8.79 -3.21
C LEU A 169 -4.25 -8.56 -4.61
N HIS A 170 -3.87 -7.32 -4.89
CA HIS A 170 -3.29 -6.91 -6.18
C HIS A 170 -1.77 -7.03 -6.23
N GLY A 171 -1.14 -7.72 -5.28
CA GLY A 171 0.32 -7.87 -5.22
C GLY A 171 1.04 -6.65 -4.62
N CYS A 172 2.32 -6.46 -4.95
CA CYS A 172 3.17 -5.44 -4.35
C CYS A 172 4.25 -4.95 -5.33
N MET A 173 4.41 -3.63 -5.43
CA MET A 173 5.44 -2.99 -6.26
C MET A 173 6.87 -3.25 -5.76
N HIS A 174 7.03 -3.74 -4.52
CA HIS A 174 8.34 -4.12 -3.98
C HIS A 174 8.84 -5.48 -4.47
N ARG A 175 8.07 -6.18 -5.32
CA ARG A 175 8.43 -7.49 -5.91
C ARG A 175 8.33 -7.45 -7.43
N VAL A 176 9.16 -8.26 -8.07
CA VAL A 176 9.21 -8.44 -9.53
C VAL A 176 9.14 -9.93 -9.81
N LEU A 177 8.34 -10.33 -10.80
CA LEU A 177 8.27 -11.70 -11.30
C LEU A 177 8.76 -11.80 -12.75
N CYS A 178 9.40 -12.90 -13.09
CA CYS A 178 9.59 -13.29 -14.48
C CYS A 178 8.31 -13.94 -15.02
N LEU A 179 7.86 -13.46 -16.18
CA LEU A 179 6.67 -14.00 -16.85
C LEU A 179 6.89 -15.41 -17.41
N ASP A 180 8.14 -15.81 -17.64
CA ASP A 180 8.47 -17.06 -18.30
C ASP A 180 8.82 -18.18 -17.32
N CYS A 181 9.63 -17.90 -16.29
CA CYS A 181 10.02 -18.91 -15.29
C CYS A 181 9.39 -18.73 -13.90
N GLY A 182 8.65 -17.63 -13.66
CA GLY A 182 8.02 -17.35 -12.37
C GLY A 182 8.96 -16.88 -11.26
N GLU A 183 10.28 -16.77 -11.52
CA GLU A 183 11.25 -16.30 -10.53
C GLU A 183 10.86 -14.94 -9.96
N GLN A 184 10.84 -14.84 -8.63
CA GLN A 184 10.47 -13.62 -7.91
C GLN A 184 11.69 -12.99 -7.24
N THR A 185 11.89 -11.69 -7.46
CA THR A 185 13.01 -10.93 -6.88
C THR A 185 12.53 -9.61 -6.24
N PRO A 186 13.26 -9.07 -5.24
CA PRO A 186 12.96 -7.75 -4.71
C PRO A 186 13.15 -6.66 -5.78
N ARG A 187 12.21 -5.71 -5.88
CA ARG A 187 12.26 -4.60 -6.84
C ARG A 187 13.51 -3.72 -6.66
N GLY A 188 14.04 -3.60 -5.44
CA GLY A 188 15.29 -2.88 -5.16
C GLY A 188 16.48 -3.43 -5.96
N VAL A 189 16.59 -4.77 -6.08
CA VAL A 189 17.65 -5.42 -6.88
C VAL A 189 17.53 -5.03 -8.37
N LEU A 190 16.31 -4.95 -8.89
CA LEU A 190 16.10 -4.49 -10.26
C LEU A 190 16.49 -3.02 -10.45
N GLN A 191 16.40 -2.18 -9.41
CA GLN A 191 16.83 -0.77 -9.48
C GLN A 191 18.33 -0.66 -9.75
N GLU A 192 19.14 -1.43 -9.02
CA GLU A 192 20.59 -1.48 -9.21
C GLU A 192 20.94 -1.97 -10.62
N ARG A 193 20.23 -2.99 -11.11
CA ARG A 193 20.40 -3.51 -12.47
C ARG A 193 20.05 -2.49 -13.55
N PHE A 194 19.00 -1.69 -13.34
CA PHE A 194 18.69 -0.57 -14.23
C PHE A 194 19.81 0.46 -14.27
N GLN A 195 20.39 0.83 -13.12
CA GLN A 195 21.49 1.80 -13.05
C GLN A 195 22.73 1.33 -13.79
N VAL A 196 23.09 0.05 -13.64
CA VAL A 196 24.24 -0.55 -14.36
C VAL A 196 23.99 -0.57 -15.87
N LEU A 197 22.77 -0.92 -16.29
CA LEU A 197 22.43 -1.04 -17.72
C LEU A 197 22.20 0.32 -18.40
N ASN A 198 21.88 1.36 -17.63
CA ASN A 198 21.53 2.69 -18.13
C ASN A 198 22.38 3.79 -17.46
N PRO A 199 23.73 3.72 -17.54
CA PRO A 199 24.61 4.56 -16.71
C PRO A 199 24.52 6.06 -17.03
N THR A 200 24.14 6.42 -18.24
CA THR A 200 24.00 7.82 -18.70
C THR A 200 22.55 8.28 -18.77
N TRP A 201 21.60 7.42 -18.40
CA TRP A 201 20.18 7.73 -18.55
C TRP A 201 19.68 8.52 -17.34
N SER A 202 19.06 9.66 -17.59
CA SER A 202 18.39 10.47 -16.57
C SER A 202 17.14 11.11 -17.15
N ALA A 203 16.13 11.28 -16.30
CA ALA A 203 14.94 12.03 -16.62
C ALA A 203 14.35 12.63 -15.34
N GLU A 204 13.73 13.79 -15.46
CA GLU A 204 12.98 14.39 -14.37
C GLU A 204 11.58 13.78 -14.30
N ALA A 205 11.18 13.31 -13.11
CA ALA A 205 9.84 12.81 -12.87
C ALA A 205 8.86 13.93 -12.55
N TYR A 206 7.70 13.88 -13.19
CA TYR A 206 6.55 14.71 -12.82
C TYR A 206 5.32 13.84 -12.53
N GLY A 207 4.63 14.17 -11.42
CA GLY A 207 3.37 13.56 -11.00
C GLY A 207 3.50 12.07 -10.66
N LEU A 208 3.77 11.76 -9.40
CA LEU A 208 3.72 10.38 -8.90
C LEU A 208 2.28 9.86 -8.88
N ALA A 209 2.07 8.62 -9.33
CA ALA A 209 0.81 7.89 -9.27
C ALA A 209 0.77 6.91 -8.07
N PRO A 210 -0.39 6.32 -7.73
CA PRO A 210 -0.53 5.45 -6.56
C PRO A 210 0.30 4.16 -6.63
N ASP A 211 0.74 3.76 -7.82
CA ASP A 211 1.60 2.60 -8.11
C ASP A 211 3.06 2.99 -8.35
N GLY A 212 3.42 4.26 -8.12
CA GLY A 212 4.77 4.79 -8.34
C GLY A 212 5.08 5.17 -9.79
N ASP A 213 4.10 5.14 -10.69
CA ASP A 213 4.26 5.61 -12.07
C ASP A 213 4.41 7.13 -12.16
N VAL A 214 5.27 7.60 -13.06
CA VAL A 214 5.54 9.04 -13.33
C VAL A 214 5.37 9.31 -14.81
N PHE A 215 5.28 10.56 -15.25
CA PHE A 215 5.20 10.86 -16.68
C PHE A 215 6.61 10.98 -17.30
N LEU A 216 6.79 10.38 -18.49
CA LEU A 216 7.95 10.54 -19.37
C LEU A 216 7.46 10.58 -20.83
N SER A 217 8.09 11.38 -21.67
CA SER A 217 7.83 11.41 -23.11
C SER A 217 8.45 10.19 -23.82
N GLU A 218 7.95 9.87 -25.03
CA GLU A 218 8.53 8.79 -25.84
C GLU A 218 10.01 8.99 -26.15
N GLU A 219 10.42 10.25 -26.36
CA GLU A 219 11.79 10.61 -26.65
C GLU A 219 12.71 10.31 -25.46
N GLN A 220 12.27 10.62 -24.24
CA GLN A 220 13.01 10.31 -23.01
C GLN A 220 13.18 8.80 -22.79
N VAL A 221 12.17 8.02 -23.18
CA VAL A 221 12.14 6.56 -22.98
C VAL A 221 12.99 5.81 -24.03
N ARG A 222 13.16 6.36 -25.23
CA ARG A 222 13.67 5.64 -26.41
C ARG A 222 14.99 4.90 -26.19
N SER A 223 15.90 5.46 -25.40
CA SER A 223 17.22 4.89 -25.11
C SER A 223 17.27 4.01 -23.85
N PHE A 224 16.18 3.90 -23.10
CA PHE A 224 16.14 3.13 -21.86
C PHE A 224 16.17 1.62 -22.13
N GLN A 225 17.04 0.90 -21.45
CA GLN A 225 17.22 -0.54 -21.60
C GLN A 225 16.62 -1.28 -20.40
N VAL A 226 15.88 -2.36 -20.68
CA VAL A 226 15.22 -3.18 -19.65
C VAL A 226 16.01 -4.47 -19.42
N PRO A 227 16.50 -4.73 -18.19
CA PRO A 227 17.14 -5.98 -17.86
C PRO A 227 16.19 -7.17 -18.02
N SER A 228 16.70 -8.29 -18.53
CA SER A 228 15.95 -9.56 -18.62
C SER A 228 16.06 -10.38 -17.34
N CYS A 229 15.30 -11.46 -17.19
CA CYS A 229 15.44 -12.39 -16.06
C CYS A 229 16.85 -13.01 -16.06
N VAL A 230 17.50 -13.04 -14.89
CA VAL A 230 18.84 -13.64 -14.74
C VAL A 230 18.83 -15.16 -14.85
N GLN A 231 17.69 -15.80 -14.58
CA GLN A 231 17.55 -17.26 -14.61
C GLN A 231 17.29 -17.81 -16.01
N CYS A 232 16.46 -17.14 -16.82
CA CYS A 232 16.01 -17.67 -18.10
C CYS A 232 16.07 -16.67 -19.27
N GLY A 233 16.52 -15.43 -19.07
CA GLY A 233 16.47 -14.38 -20.09
C GLY A 233 15.06 -13.84 -20.38
N GLY A 234 14.06 -14.29 -19.62
CA GLY A 234 12.66 -13.94 -19.79
C GLY A 234 12.28 -12.51 -19.41
N HIS A 235 11.02 -12.16 -19.69
CA HIS A 235 10.49 -10.81 -19.43
C HIS A 235 10.13 -10.60 -17.96
N LEU A 236 10.50 -9.45 -17.41
CA LEU A 236 10.19 -9.06 -16.03
C LEU A 236 8.93 -8.19 -15.98
N LYS A 237 8.05 -8.50 -15.03
CA LYS A 237 6.87 -7.70 -14.67
C LYS A 237 6.92 -7.40 -13.16
N PRO A 238 6.51 -6.21 -12.70
CA PRO A 238 6.20 -6.05 -11.27
C PRO A 238 5.16 -7.09 -10.82
N ASP A 239 5.26 -7.54 -9.56
CA ASP A 239 4.28 -8.44 -8.95
C ASP A 239 3.01 -7.68 -8.56
N VAL A 240 2.35 -7.09 -9.55
CA VAL A 240 1.07 -6.42 -9.39
C VAL A 240 0.07 -6.87 -10.45
N VAL A 241 -1.19 -6.95 -10.06
CA VAL A 241 -2.29 -7.25 -10.98
C VAL A 241 -2.57 -5.98 -11.80
N PHE A 242 -2.29 -6.04 -13.10
CA PHE A 242 -2.60 -4.93 -14.01
C PHE A 242 -4.07 -4.91 -14.40
N PHE A 243 -4.51 -3.84 -15.05
CA PHE A 243 -5.85 -3.81 -15.63
C PHE A 243 -5.95 -4.84 -16.77
N GLY A 244 -7.05 -5.58 -16.80
CA GLY A 244 -7.23 -6.71 -17.72
C GLY A 244 -6.43 -7.97 -17.34
N ASP A 245 -5.70 -7.96 -16.22
CA ASP A 245 -5.15 -9.15 -15.58
C ASP A 245 -6.18 -9.78 -14.63
N THR A 246 -5.90 -10.97 -14.12
CA THR A 246 -6.75 -11.67 -13.15
C THR A 246 -5.99 -11.87 -11.84
N VAL A 247 -6.64 -11.58 -10.71
CA VAL A 247 -6.10 -11.92 -9.39
C VAL A 247 -5.93 -13.43 -9.29
N ASN A 248 -4.81 -13.88 -8.70
CA ASN A 248 -4.57 -15.29 -8.47
C ASN A 248 -5.80 -15.96 -7.78
N PRO A 249 -6.41 -17.00 -8.37
CA PRO A 249 -7.61 -17.64 -7.84
C PRO A 249 -7.45 -18.19 -6.42
N ASP A 250 -6.31 -18.80 -6.09
CA ASP A 250 -6.03 -19.32 -4.75
C ASP A 250 -6.03 -18.19 -3.72
N LYS A 251 -5.53 -17.01 -4.10
CA LYS A 251 -5.57 -15.82 -3.25
C LYS A 251 -7.00 -15.34 -3.04
N VAL A 252 -7.83 -15.35 -4.08
CA VAL A 252 -9.26 -14.99 -4.00
C VAL A 252 -10.00 -15.97 -3.09
N ASP A 253 -9.82 -17.28 -3.29
CA ASP A 253 -10.43 -18.33 -2.48
C ASP A 253 -10.00 -18.24 -1.02
N PHE A 254 -8.72 -17.98 -0.78
CA PHE A 254 -8.19 -17.74 0.56
C PHE A 254 -8.87 -16.55 1.23
N VAL A 255 -9.01 -15.41 0.52
CA VAL A 255 -9.71 -14.23 1.05
C VAL A 255 -11.18 -14.54 1.33
N HIS A 256 -11.87 -15.23 0.43
CA HIS A 256 -13.27 -15.65 0.66
C HIS A 256 -13.41 -16.50 1.92
N LYS A 257 -12.47 -17.42 2.16
CA LYS A 257 -12.46 -18.21 3.40
C LYS A 257 -12.28 -17.32 4.63
N ARG A 258 -11.37 -16.35 4.60
CA ARG A 258 -11.18 -15.40 5.72
C ARG A 258 -12.41 -14.53 5.97
N VAL A 259 -13.09 -14.10 4.90
CA VAL A 259 -14.36 -13.36 5.02
C VAL A 259 -15.43 -14.22 5.69
N LYS A 260 -15.62 -15.47 5.27
CA LYS A 260 -16.59 -16.40 5.90
C LYS A 260 -16.28 -16.70 7.37
N GLU A 261 -15.01 -16.71 7.76
CA GLU A 261 -14.58 -16.95 9.13
C GLU A 261 -14.73 -15.71 10.02
N ALA A 262 -14.75 -14.50 9.44
CA ALA A 262 -14.89 -13.24 10.18
C ALA A 262 -16.31 -13.03 10.72
N ASP A 263 -16.43 -12.31 11.83
CA ASP A 263 -17.73 -11.90 12.39
C ASP A 263 -18.07 -10.43 12.08
N SER A 264 -17.13 -9.70 11.50
CA SER A 264 -17.26 -8.27 11.18
C SER A 264 -16.26 -7.90 10.09
N LEU A 265 -16.67 -6.98 9.22
CA LEU A 265 -15.86 -6.42 8.14
C LEU A 265 -15.76 -4.90 8.29
N LEU A 266 -14.54 -4.37 8.35
CA LEU A 266 -14.27 -2.94 8.30
C LEU A 266 -13.59 -2.58 6.97
N VAL A 267 -14.15 -1.64 6.22
CA VAL A 267 -13.55 -1.12 4.99
C VAL A 267 -12.95 0.25 5.24
N VAL A 268 -11.68 0.45 4.89
CA VAL A 268 -10.93 1.69 5.15
C VAL A 268 -10.31 2.22 3.85
N GLY A 269 -10.66 3.44 3.46
CA GLY A 269 -10.02 4.13 2.33
C GLY A 269 -10.20 3.45 0.97
N SER A 270 -11.32 2.74 0.75
CA SER A 270 -11.65 2.15 -0.56
C SER A 270 -13.03 2.56 -1.02
N SER A 271 -13.18 2.84 -2.31
CA SER A 271 -14.48 3.08 -2.96
C SER A 271 -15.20 1.80 -3.37
N LEU A 272 -14.53 0.64 -3.31
CA LEU A 272 -15.07 -0.67 -3.71
C LEU A 272 -15.58 -0.78 -5.16
N GLN A 273 -15.26 0.19 -6.02
CA GLN A 273 -15.72 0.21 -7.41
C GLN A 273 -14.98 -0.78 -8.33
N VAL A 274 -13.95 -1.48 -7.85
CA VAL A 274 -13.24 -2.51 -8.62
C VAL A 274 -13.91 -3.86 -8.38
N SER A 275 -14.37 -4.49 -9.46
CA SER A 275 -15.27 -5.65 -9.47
C SER A 275 -14.80 -6.84 -8.63
N ASP A 276 -13.50 -7.05 -8.54
CA ASP A 276 -12.92 -8.25 -7.93
C ASP A 276 -13.20 -8.31 -6.42
N LEU A 277 -13.42 -7.16 -5.77
CA LEU A 277 -13.75 -7.08 -4.35
C LEU A 277 -15.24 -6.97 -4.07
N ALA A 278 -16.02 -6.33 -4.93
CA ALA A 278 -17.48 -6.29 -4.77
C ALA A 278 -18.07 -7.71 -4.74
N ARG A 279 -17.47 -8.65 -5.48
CA ARG A 279 -17.85 -10.08 -5.49
C ARG A 279 -17.38 -10.83 -4.24
N VAL A 280 -16.31 -10.37 -3.58
CA VAL A 280 -15.78 -10.98 -2.35
C VAL A 280 -16.61 -10.61 -1.12
N VAL A 281 -17.10 -9.37 -1.07
CA VAL A 281 -17.86 -8.83 0.08
C VAL A 281 -19.34 -9.24 0.08
N THR A 282 -19.90 -9.64 -1.07
CA THR A 282 -21.33 -10.00 -1.21
C THR A 282 -21.68 -11.41 -0.71
N ALA A 283 -20.71 -12.18 -0.21
CA ALA A 283 -20.99 -13.43 0.48
C ALA A 283 -21.51 -13.14 1.92
N PRO A 284 -22.70 -13.64 2.32
CA PRO A 284 -23.35 -13.21 3.55
C PRO A 284 -22.59 -13.71 4.80
N CYS A 285 -21.91 -12.81 5.50
CA CYS A 285 -21.56 -13.02 6.90
C CYS A 285 -22.76 -12.64 7.76
N ALA A 286 -23.20 -13.53 8.64
CA ALA A 286 -24.25 -13.26 9.62
C ALA A 286 -23.78 -12.14 10.56
N GLY A 287 -24.38 -10.96 10.44
CA GLY A 287 -24.00 -9.75 11.17
C GLY A 287 -23.37 -8.64 10.33
N LEU A 288 -23.45 -8.71 9.00
CA LEU A 288 -22.99 -7.67 8.07
C LEU A 288 -23.59 -6.29 8.43
N GLY A 289 -22.87 -5.52 9.23
CA GLY A 289 -22.96 -4.07 9.23
C GLY A 289 -22.34 -3.58 7.92
N VAL A 290 -23.01 -3.81 6.80
CA VAL A 290 -22.76 -3.01 5.59
C VAL A 290 -23.45 -1.69 5.87
N LEU A 291 -22.68 -0.65 6.14
CA LEU A 291 -23.17 0.71 5.99
C LEU A 291 -23.30 1.01 4.48
N GLU A 292 -24.30 0.37 3.87
CA GLU A 292 -24.79 0.65 2.52
C GLU A 292 -25.93 1.67 2.63
N ARG A 293 -25.54 2.94 2.77
CA ARG A 293 -26.32 4.15 2.46
C ARG A 293 -25.30 5.18 1.97
N PRO A 294 -25.67 6.11 1.06
CA PRO A 294 -24.75 6.88 0.21
C PRO A 294 -23.53 7.35 1.00
N PRO A 295 -22.32 7.17 0.45
CA PRO A 295 -21.14 6.74 1.18
C PRO A 295 -21.02 7.47 2.51
N VAL A 296 -21.27 6.76 3.62
CA VAL A 296 -20.79 7.22 4.93
C VAL A 296 -19.30 6.93 4.93
N TRP A 297 -18.54 7.89 4.42
CA TRP A 297 -17.09 7.94 4.51
C TRP A 297 -16.71 7.97 5.98
N PHE A 298 -16.16 6.88 6.52
CA PHE A 298 -15.31 6.99 7.70
C PHE A 298 -13.93 7.45 7.23
N ASN A 299 -13.87 8.74 6.90
CA ASN A 299 -12.62 9.48 6.92
C ASN A 299 -12.24 9.59 8.40
N PHE A 300 -11.14 8.95 8.80
CA PHE A 300 -10.46 9.40 10.01
C PHE A 300 -9.72 10.70 9.66
N PHE A 301 -10.48 11.80 9.55
CA PHE A 301 -9.98 13.17 9.44
C PHE A 301 -10.86 14.10 10.25
#